data_AF-A0A376J6C9-F1
#
_entry.id   AF-A0A376J6C9-F1
#
_cell.length_a   1.000
_cell.length_b   1.000
_cell.length_c   1.000
_cell.angle_alpha   90.00
_cell.angle_beta   90.00
_cell.angle_gamma   90.00
#
_symmetry.space_group_name_H-M   'P 1'
#
loop_
_entity.id
_entity.type
_entity.pdbx_description
1 polymer ?
#
loop_
_entity_poly.entity_id
_entity_poly.type
_entity_poly.pdbx_seq_one_letter_code
_entity_poly.pdbx_strand_id
1 'polypeptide(L)'
;MSGGLTFENDSILAWIRNTDWVKIGFKNDADGDTDSYMWFETGDNGNEYFKWRSKQSTTTKDLMNLKWDALYVLVNAIVNGEVISKSANGLRIAYGNYGFFIRNDGSNTYFMLTNSGDNMGTYNRLRPLWINNATGAVSMGRGLNVSGETLSDRFAINSSNGMWIQMRDNKRYLWEKYS
;
A
#
# COMPACT_ATOMS: atom_id res chain seq x y z
N MET A 1 -2.42 -29.46 34.28
CA MET A 1 -2.77 -28.51 35.36
C MET A 1 -4.28 -28.39 35.44
N SER A 2 -4.85 -28.23 36.63
CA SER A 2 -6.28 -28.00 36.87
C SER A 2 -6.61 -26.56 37.28
N GLY A 3 -5.61 -25.67 37.32
CA GLY A 3 -5.75 -24.26 37.66
C GLY A 3 -4.84 -23.36 36.80
N GLY A 4 -4.91 -22.05 37.04
CA GLY A 4 -4.09 -21.06 36.34
C GLY A 4 -2.62 -21.08 36.76
N LEU A 5 -1.77 -20.44 35.94
CA LEU A 5 -0.37 -20.15 36.23
C LEU A 5 -0.19 -18.63 36.23
N THR A 6 0.47 -18.09 37.25
CA THR A 6 0.78 -16.66 37.36
C THR A 6 2.28 -16.50 37.58
N PHE A 7 2.88 -15.56 36.85
CA PHE A 7 4.26 -15.10 37.08
C PHE A 7 4.19 -13.77 37.83
N GLU A 8 4.84 -13.69 38.99
CA GLU A 8 4.78 -12.54 39.90
C GLU A 8 6.00 -11.60 39.78
N ASN A 9 6.81 -11.83 38.75
CA ASN A 9 8.02 -11.06 38.43
C ASN A 9 8.26 -11.12 36.92
N ASP A 10 9.36 -10.51 36.46
CA ASP A 10 9.78 -10.51 35.05
C ASP A 10 10.30 -11.89 34.61
N SER A 11 9.38 -12.85 34.54
CA SER A 11 9.61 -14.21 34.06
C SER A 11 9.17 -14.36 32.61
N ILE A 12 9.81 -15.30 31.91
CA ILE A 12 9.56 -15.58 30.49
C ILE A 12 9.10 -17.02 30.32
N LEU A 13 8.04 -17.23 29.53
CA LEU A 13 7.70 -18.53 28.98
C LEU A 13 8.42 -18.72 27.64
N ALA A 14 9.22 -19.78 27.51
CA ALA A 14 10.06 -19.98 26.33
C ALA A 14 9.99 -21.43 25.80
N TRP A 15 10.03 -21.55 24.48
CA TRP A 15 10.42 -22.79 23.78
C TRP A 15 11.78 -22.56 23.17
N ILE A 16 12.80 -23.27 23.65
CA ILE A 16 14.19 -23.14 23.21
C ILE A 16 14.62 -24.47 22.60
N ARG A 17 15.01 -24.46 21.32
CA ARG A 17 15.42 -25.66 20.61
C ARG A 17 16.41 -25.29 19.52
N ASN A 18 17.44 -26.12 19.32
CA ASN A 18 18.38 -25.97 18.20
C ASN A 18 19.02 -24.57 18.11
N THR A 19 19.34 -23.96 19.26
CA THR A 19 19.82 -22.57 19.39
C THR A 19 18.81 -21.47 19.03
N ASP A 20 17.60 -21.84 18.60
CA ASP A 20 16.50 -20.92 18.28
C ASP A 20 15.47 -20.87 19.42
N TRP A 21 14.58 -19.86 19.38
CA TRP A 21 13.54 -19.71 20.39
C TRP A 21 12.26 -19.03 19.90
N VAL A 22 11.19 -19.29 20.65
CA VAL A 22 10.04 -18.37 20.79
C VAL A 22 9.81 -18.09 22.27
N LYS A 23 9.57 -16.84 22.61
CA LYS A 23 9.39 -16.35 23.98
C LYS A 23 8.14 -15.49 24.11
N ILE A 24 7.55 -15.50 25.30
CA ILE A 24 6.43 -14.67 25.70
C ILE A 24 6.76 -14.07 27.07
N GLY A 25 6.58 -12.76 27.21
CA GLY A 25 6.78 -12.05 28.48
C GLY A 25 5.93 -10.78 28.57
N PHE A 26 6.05 -10.09 29.70
CA PHE A 26 5.34 -8.85 29.98
C PHE A 26 6.31 -7.82 30.56
N LYS A 27 6.58 -6.75 29.80
CA LYS A 27 7.44 -5.65 30.24
C LYS A 27 6.60 -4.67 31.04
N ASN A 28 6.98 -4.42 32.29
CA ASN A 28 6.39 -3.40 33.15
C ASN A 28 7.39 -3.04 34.26
N ASP A 29 7.86 -1.79 34.28
CA ASP A 29 8.83 -1.34 35.30
C ASP A 29 8.13 -0.82 36.58
N ALA A 30 6.91 -0.29 36.42
CA ALA A 30 6.05 0.21 37.48
C ALA A 30 4.62 0.43 36.94
N ASP A 31 3.66 0.74 37.82
CA ASP A 31 2.28 1.13 37.44
C ASP A 31 2.26 2.39 36.54
N GLY A 32 3.18 3.32 36.75
CA GLY A 32 3.34 4.53 35.94
C GLY A 32 4.15 4.35 34.66
N ASP A 33 4.50 3.13 34.27
CA ASP A 33 5.27 2.84 33.06
C ASP A 33 4.45 3.18 31.81
N THR A 34 4.93 4.17 31.05
CA THR A 34 4.25 4.66 29.84
C THR A 34 4.46 3.77 28.61
N ASP A 35 5.32 2.75 28.70
CA ASP A 35 5.62 1.79 27.63
C ASP A 35 5.61 0.36 28.17
N SER A 36 4.51 -0.02 28.83
CA SER A 36 4.27 -1.39 29.30
C SER A 36 3.50 -2.21 28.25
N TYR A 37 3.98 -3.42 27.98
CA TYR A 37 3.41 -4.27 26.93
C TYR A 37 3.66 -5.75 27.17
N MET A 38 2.72 -6.59 26.73
CA MET A 38 2.97 -8.01 26.50
C MET A 38 3.73 -8.16 25.18
N TRP A 39 4.81 -8.93 25.18
CA TRP A 39 5.65 -9.13 24.01
C TRP A 39 5.73 -10.60 23.61
N PHE A 40 5.96 -10.80 22.31
CA PHE A 40 6.21 -12.09 21.67
C PHE A 40 7.49 -11.95 20.84
N GLU A 41 8.45 -12.85 21.02
CA GLU A 41 9.76 -12.78 20.35
C GLU A 41 10.14 -14.13 19.72
N THR A 42 10.74 -14.10 18.54
CA THR A 42 11.41 -15.25 17.91
C THR A 42 12.87 -14.91 17.58
N GLY A 43 13.76 -15.89 17.60
CA GLY A 43 15.19 -15.71 17.26
C GLY A 43 15.93 -17.04 17.07
N ASP A 44 17.20 -17.06 16.69
CA ASP A 44 18.11 -15.90 16.56
C ASP A 44 18.52 -15.55 15.12
N ASN A 45 17.98 -16.22 14.11
CA ASN A 45 18.45 -16.03 12.75
C ASN A 45 17.72 -14.92 12.00
N GLY A 46 16.70 -14.32 12.61
CA GLY A 46 15.87 -13.27 12.02
C GLY A 46 14.92 -13.80 10.93
N ASN A 47 14.86 -15.12 10.75
CA ASN A 47 13.96 -15.78 9.81
C ASN A 47 12.87 -16.60 10.51
N GLU A 48 12.98 -16.81 11.83
CA GLU A 48 11.90 -17.28 12.66
C GLU A 48 10.76 -16.25 12.64
N TYR A 49 9.51 -16.72 12.63
CA TYR A 49 8.38 -15.85 12.36
C TYR A 49 7.11 -16.33 13.08
N PHE A 50 6.14 -15.45 13.21
CA PHE A 50 4.86 -15.78 13.82
C PHE A 50 3.84 -16.21 12.76
N LYS A 51 3.06 -17.26 13.07
CA LYS A 51 2.00 -17.78 12.21
C LYS A 51 0.72 -18.00 13.00
N TRP A 52 -0.38 -17.47 12.49
CA TRP A 52 -1.74 -17.76 12.97
C TRP A 52 -2.45 -18.67 11.99
N ARG A 53 -3.03 -19.75 12.50
CA ARG A 53 -3.75 -20.76 11.71
C ARG A 53 -4.93 -21.32 12.49
N SER A 54 -5.97 -21.72 11.77
CA SER A 54 -7.14 -22.39 12.33
C SER A 54 -7.29 -23.78 11.73
N LYS A 55 -7.93 -24.68 12.47
CA LYS A 55 -8.17 -26.06 12.05
C LYS A 55 -9.66 -26.36 12.04
N GLN A 56 -10.15 -26.91 10.93
CA GLN A 56 -11.51 -27.44 10.80
C GLN A 56 -11.38 -28.92 10.40
N SER A 57 -11.78 -29.84 11.30
CA SER A 57 -11.53 -31.27 11.13
C SER A 57 -10.03 -31.54 10.87
N THR A 58 -9.68 -32.17 9.75
CA THR A 58 -8.29 -32.44 9.34
C THR A 58 -7.65 -31.28 8.58
N THR A 59 -8.43 -30.30 8.11
CA THR A 59 -7.94 -29.18 7.31
C THR A 59 -7.37 -28.07 8.17
N THR A 60 -6.15 -27.64 7.84
CA THR A 60 -5.50 -26.47 8.45
C THR A 60 -5.49 -25.31 7.47
N LYS A 61 -5.88 -24.12 7.93
CA LYS A 61 -5.85 -22.89 7.14
C LYS A 61 -4.98 -21.86 7.84
N ASP A 62 -3.90 -21.44 7.17
CA ASP A 62 -3.10 -20.29 7.60
C ASP A 62 -3.88 -19.00 7.35
N LEU A 63 -3.85 -18.09 8.31
CA LEU A 63 -4.62 -16.85 8.30
C LEU A 63 -3.70 -15.63 8.16
N MET A 64 -2.55 -15.66 8.84
CA MET A 64 -1.63 -14.53 8.91
C MET A 64 -0.21 -15.01 9.24
N ASN A 65 0.81 -14.35 8.66
CA ASN A 65 2.20 -14.50 9.06
C ASN A 65 2.83 -13.12 9.32
N LEU A 66 3.56 -12.96 10.42
CA LEU A 66 4.38 -11.77 10.68
C LEU A 66 5.85 -12.18 10.59
N LYS A 67 6.54 -11.65 9.58
CA LYS A 67 7.97 -11.87 9.33
C LYS A 67 8.75 -10.57 9.54
N TRP A 68 10.08 -10.66 9.41
CA TRP A 68 10.99 -9.53 9.54
C TRP A 68 10.65 -8.32 8.65
N ASP A 69 10.21 -8.57 7.42
CA ASP A 69 10.00 -7.55 6.38
C ASP A 69 8.53 -7.16 6.18
N ALA A 70 7.60 -8.05 6.50
CA ALA A 70 6.19 -7.85 6.21
C ALA A 70 5.23 -8.63 7.10
N LEU A 71 4.04 -8.05 7.26
CA LEU A 71 2.84 -8.74 7.71
C LEU A 71 2.07 -9.27 6.49
N TYR A 72 1.94 -10.58 6.38
CA TYR A 72 1.17 -11.25 5.33
C TYR A 72 -0.20 -11.65 5.88
N VAL A 73 -1.26 -10.97 5.43
CA VAL A 73 -2.65 -11.36 5.70
C VAL A 73 -3.13 -12.22 4.54
N LEU A 74 -3.44 -13.49 4.80
CA LEU A 74 -3.80 -14.49 3.77
C LEU A 74 -5.32 -14.57 3.51
N VAL A 75 -6.06 -13.69 4.16
CA VAL A 75 -7.51 -13.51 4.09
C VAL A 75 -7.81 -12.02 3.89
N ASN A 76 -9.08 -11.62 3.89
CA ASN A 76 -9.42 -10.20 3.84
C ASN A 76 -8.97 -9.49 5.13
N ALA A 77 -8.46 -8.27 4.98
CA ALA A 77 -8.25 -7.34 6.09
C ALA A 77 -9.43 -6.37 6.12
N ILE A 78 -10.23 -6.42 7.19
CA ILE A 78 -11.34 -5.49 7.42
C ILE A 78 -10.94 -4.60 8.60
N VAL A 79 -10.92 -3.29 8.37
CA VAL A 79 -10.49 -2.28 9.36
C VAL A 79 -11.65 -1.31 9.58
N ASN A 80 -12.08 -1.11 10.83
CA ASN A 80 -13.18 -0.21 11.16
C ASN A 80 -12.79 1.27 11.09
N GLY A 81 -11.51 1.56 11.35
CA GLY A 81 -10.94 2.91 11.29
C GLY A 81 -10.19 3.17 9.98
N GLU A 82 -9.34 4.18 10.00
CA GLU A 82 -8.53 4.58 8.84
C GLU A 82 -7.36 3.62 8.57
N VAL A 83 -7.01 3.46 7.30
CA VAL A 83 -5.80 2.77 6.86
C VAL A 83 -4.79 3.80 6.37
N ILE A 84 -3.68 3.94 7.09
CA ILE A 84 -2.65 4.95 6.84
C ILE A 84 -1.34 4.25 6.45
N SER A 85 -0.75 4.69 5.34
CA SER A 85 0.60 4.31 4.95
C SER A 85 1.54 5.50 5.08
N LYS A 86 2.73 5.28 5.66
CA LYS A 86 3.80 6.27 5.76
C LYS A 86 4.84 6.13 4.64
N SER A 87 4.66 5.17 3.74
CA SER A 87 5.52 4.96 2.58
C SER A 87 5.04 5.80 1.39
N ALA A 88 5.97 6.32 0.60
CA ALA A 88 5.62 7.12 -0.58
C ALA A 88 4.75 6.33 -1.58
N ASN A 89 5.09 5.08 -1.87
CA ASN A 89 4.23 4.15 -2.62
C ASN A 89 3.24 3.50 -1.65
N GLY A 90 2.24 4.26 -1.21
CA GLY A 90 1.50 3.94 0.01
C GLY A 90 0.41 2.89 -0.15
N LEU A 91 -0.28 2.85 -1.29
CA LEU A 91 -1.44 1.98 -1.53
C LEU A 91 -1.31 1.31 -2.90
N ARG A 92 -1.31 -0.02 -2.95
CA ARG A 92 -1.11 -0.81 -4.18
C ARG A 92 -2.17 -1.88 -4.36
N ILE A 93 -2.61 -2.04 -5.60
CA ILE A 93 -3.32 -3.21 -6.09
C ILE A 93 -2.39 -3.92 -7.08
N ALA A 94 -1.79 -5.02 -6.65
CA ALA A 94 -0.91 -5.86 -7.46
C ALA A 94 -1.67 -7.09 -7.95
N TYR A 95 -2.32 -6.98 -9.11
CA TYR A 95 -3.14 -8.05 -9.67
C TYR A 95 -2.98 -8.14 -11.18
N GLY A 96 -2.82 -9.35 -11.71
CA GLY A 96 -2.53 -9.57 -13.13
C GLY A 96 -1.15 -9.04 -13.55
N ASN A 97 -0.99 -8.63 -14.81
CA ASN A 97 0.31 -8.22 -15.36
C ASN A 97 0.80 -6.85 -14.89
N TYR A 98 -0.09 -5.95 -14.48
CA TYR A 98 0.26 -4.58 -14.12
C TYR A 98 -0.18 -4.29 -12.69
N GLY A 99 0.69 -3.64 -11.92
CA GLY A 99 0.35 -3.08 -10.63
C GLY A 99 -0.17 -1.66 -10.80
N PHE A 100 -1.28 -1.34 -10.15
CA PHE A 100 -1.72 0.03 -9.94
C PHE A 100 -1.37 0.45 -8.51
N PHE A 101 -0.87 1.66 -8.33
CA PHE A 101 -0.65 2.17 -6.97
C PHE A 101 -0.74 3.69 -6.89
N ILE A 102 -1.14 4.18 -5.72
CA ILE A 102 -1.14 5.59 -5.39
C ILE A 102 0.18 5.91 -4.71
N ARG A 103 0.90 6.88 -5.29
CA ARG A 103 2.18 7.37 -4.75
C ARG A 103 2.03 8.82 -4.32
N ASN A 104 2.33 9.14 -3.06
CA ASN A 104 2.54 10.52 -2.59
C ASN A 104 4.02 10.69 -2.27
N ASP A 105 4.71 11.58 -2.99
CA ASP A 105 6.14 11.85 -2.78
C ASP A 105 6.42 13.08 -1.89
N GLY A 106 5.37 13.64 -1.28
CA GLY A 106 5.41 14.85 -0.47
C GLY A 106 5.04 16.10 -1.27
N SER A 107 5.28 16.14 -2.58
CA SER A 107 4.94 17.29 -3.43
C SER A 107 3.73 17.05 -4.32
N ASN A 108 3.58 15.83 -4.83
CA ASN A 108 2.46 15.45 -5.68
C ASN A 108 1.97 14.05 -5.31
N THR A 109 0.70 13.80 -5.62
CA THR A 109 0.05 12.50 -5.49
C THR A 109 -0.25 11.95 -6.89
N TYR A 110 0.27 10.76 -7.20
CA TYR A 110 0.22 10.15 -8.52
C TYR A 110 -0.57 8.85 -8.52
N PHE A 111 -1.29 8.61 -9.60
CA PHE A 111 -1.74 7.28 -9.98
C PHE A 111 -0.68 6.65 -10.87
N MET A 112 -0.03 5.61 -10.37
CA MET A 112 1.12 4.96 -11.00
C MET A 112 0.77 3.58 -11.54
N LEU A 113 1.50 3.18 -12.58
CA LEU A 113 1.44 1.86 -13.20
C LEU A 113 2.84 1.26 -13.26
N THR A 114 2.95 -0.06 -13.11
CA THR A 114 4.21 -0.80 -13.30
C THR A 114 4.45 -1.17 -14.77
N ASN A 115 5.60 -1.77 -15.07
CA ASN A 115 5.76 -2.50 -16.33
C ASN A 115 4.91 -3.79 -16.34
N SER A 116 4.64 -4.33 -17.53
CA SER A 116 3.96 -5.61 -17.70
C SER A 116 4.80 -6.74 -17.09
N GLY A 117 4.16 -7.63 -16.34
CA GLY A 117 4.83 -8.75 -15.65
C GLY A 117 5.51 -8.37 -14.34
N ASP A 118 5.41 -7.11 -13.92
CA ASP A 118 6.12 -6.56 -12.75
C ASP A 118 5.16 -5.83 -11.79
N ASN A 119 4.05 -6.49 -11.43
CA ASN A 119 2.96 -5.85 -10.67
C ASN A 119 3.33 -5.42 -9.24
N MET A 120 4.42 -5.95 -8.69
CA MET A 120 5.01 -5.55 -7.40
C MET A 120 6.13 -4.52 -7.54
N GLY A 121 6.61 -4.26 -8.76
CA GLY A 121 7.74 -3.39 -9.02
C GLY A 121 7.45 -1.90 -8.96
N THR A 122 8.43 -1.11 -9.42
CA THR A 122 8.37 0.35 -9.43
C THR A 122 7.47 0.90 -10.55
N TYR A 123 7.24 2.22 -10.55
CA TYR A 123 6.46 2.88 -11.59
C TYR A 123 7.22 2.90 -12.91
N ASN A 124 6.49 2.75 -14.02
CA ASN A 124 7.01 3.00 -15.36
C ASN A 124 6.95 4.52 -15.69
N ARG A 125 7.07 4.88 -16.98
CA ARG A 125 7.06 6.28 -17.44
C ARG A 125 5.65 6.87 -17.63
N LEU A 126 4.59 6.09 -17.48
CA LEU A 126 3.21 6.56 -17.63
C LEU A 126 2.83 7.47 -16.45
N ARG A 127 2.15 8.57 -16.76
CA ARG A 127 1.54 9.47 -15.77
C ARG A 127 0.07 9.69 -16.13
N PRO A 128 -0.81 8.71 -15.87
CA PRO A 128 -2.24 8.82 -16.19
C PRO A 128 -2.89 10.03 -15.51
N LEU A 129 -2.68 10.19 -14.20
CA LEU A 129 -3.24 11.27 -13.39
C LEU A 129 -2.29 11.61 -12.23
N TRP A 130 -2.13 12.89 -11.92
CA TRP A 130 -1.54 13.35 -10.67
C TRP A 130 -2.14 14.66 -10.18
N ILE A 131 -1.93 14.92 -8.89
CA ILE A 131 -2.39 16.11 -8.17
C ILE A 131 -1.17 16.79 -7.59
N ASN A 132 -1.05 18.10 -7.77
CA ASN A 132 -0.10 18.90 -7.01
C ASN A 132 -0.63 19.11 -5.58
N ASN A 133 0.08 18.62 -4.58
CA ASN A 133 -0.41 18.60 -3.19
C ASN A 133 -0.62 20.01 -2.63
N ALA A 134 0.17 20.99 -3.07
CA ALA A 134 0.11 22.36 -2.56
C ALA A 134 -1.03 23.18 -3.19
N THR A 135 -1.34 22.94 -4.46
CA THR A 135 -2.30 23.75 -5.24
C THR A 135 -3.62 23.04 -5.51
N GLY A 136 -3.68 21.72 -5.32
CA GLY A 136 -4.82 20.88 -5.70
C GLY A 136 -4.99 20.70 -7.22
N ALA A 137 -4.11 21.27 -8.05
CA ALA A 137 -4.21 21.19 -9.50
C ALA A 137 -4.08 19.74 -9.98
N VAL A 138 -5.09 19.28 -10.72
CA VAL A 138 -5.11 17.95 -11.35
C VAL A 138 -4.46 18.04 -12.74
N SER A 139 -3.66 17.04 -13.09
CA SER A 139 -3.04 16.92 -14.40
C SER A 139 -3.11 15.47 -14.91
N MET A 140 -3.27 15.30 -16.22
CA MET A 140 -3.32 14.01 -16.90
C MET A 140 -2.32 13.99 -18.05
N GLY A 141 -1.42 13.00 -18.07
CA GLY A 141 -0.28 12.97 -18.99
C GLY A 141 -0.46 12.06 -20.20
N ARG A 142 -1.59 11.35 -20.30
CA ARG A 142 -1.84 10.33 -21.34
C ARG A 142 -3.20 10.50 -22.03
N GLY A 143 -3.65 11.75 -22.17
CA GLY A 143 -4.95 12.08 -22.76
C GLY A 143 -6.11 11.81 -21.80
N LEU A 144 -7.31 12.20 -22.24
CA LEU A 144 -8.57 12.02 -21.52
C LEU A 144 -9.65 11.73 -22.57
N ASN A 145 -10.39 10.64 -22.38
CA ASN A 145 -11.57 10.30 -23.18
C ASN A 145 -12.80 10.42 -22.28
N VAL A 146 -13.82 11.16 -22.71
CA VAL A 146 -15.05 11.38 -21.95
C VAL A 146 -16.23 10.97 -22.81
N SER A 147 -17.09 10.10 -22.29
CA SER A 147 -18.41 9.83 -22.86
C SER A 147 -19.41 10.81 -22.25
N GLY A 148 -20.19 11.49 -23.09
CA GLY A 148 -21.11 12.55 -22.66
C GLY A 148 -20.47 13.94 -22.76
N GLU A 149 -20.87 14.85 -21.87
CA GLU A 149 -20.47 16.25 -21.92
C GLU A 149 -19.26 16.52 -21.02
N THR A 150 -18.39 17.43 -21.45
CA THR A 150 -17.36 18.04 -20.60
C THR A 150 -17.73 19.51 -20.40
N LEU A 151 -17.96 19.90 -19.15
CA LEU A 151 -18.27 21.27 -18.77
C LEU A 151 -17.06 21.88 -18.05
N SER A 152 -16.71 23.11 -18.40
CA SER A 152 -15.64 23.88 -17.75
C SER A 152 -15.93 25.36 -17.92
N ASP A 153 -15.60 26.17 -16.91
CA ASP A 153 -15.74 27.63 -16.98
C ASP A 153 -15.02 28.19 -18.19
N ARG A 154 -13.82 27.66 -18.47
CA ARG A 154 -13.03 27.99 -19.65
C ARG A 154 -12.21 26.81 -20.11
N PHE A 155 -12.19 26.64 -21.42
CA PHE A 155 -11.32 25.70 -22.09
C PHE A 155 -10.07 26.40 -22.62
N ALA A 156 -8.90 26.05 -22.08
CA ALA A 156 -7.62 26.55 -22.54
C ALA A 156 -6.96 25.56 -23.51
N ILE A 157 -6.78 25.98 -24.76
CA ILE A 157 -5.97 25.25 -25.73
C ILE A 157 -4.53 25.72 -25.57
N ASN A 158 -3.58 24.78 -25.42
CA ASN A 158 -2.16 25.09 -25.49
C ASN A 158 -1.79 25.48 -26.94
N SER A 159 -2.12 26.70 -27.33
CA SER A 159 -2.10 27.18 -28.72
C SER A 159 -0.70 27.20 -29.33
N SER A 160 -0.62 26.96 -30.64
CA SER A 160 0.62 27.01 -31.42
C SER A 160 0.69 28.28 -32.28
N ASN A 161 1.91 28.76 -32.55
CA ASN A 161 2.19 29.82 -33.53
C ASN A 161 3.01 29.24 -34.69
N GLY A 162 2.80 29.75 -35.91
CA GLY A 162 3.51 29.26 -37.08
C GLY A 162 3.07 29.91 -38.39
N MET A 163 3.64 29.45 -39.50
CA MET A 163 3.28 29.84 -40.85
C MET A 163 1.87 29.38 -41.22
N TRP A 164 1.27 30.00 -42.24
CA TRP A 164 -0.04 29.61 -42.79
C TRP A 164 -0.17 28.11 -43.05
N ILE A 165 0.85 27.49 -43.66
CA ILE A 165 0.84 26.06 -43.97
C ILE A 165 0.84 25.16 -42.72
N GLN A 166 1.31 25.66 -41.58
CA GLN A 166 1.38 24.91 -40.32
C GLN A 166 0.05 24.95 -39.54
N MET A 167 -0.90 25.82 -39.94
CA MET A 167 -2.20 25.92 -39.26
C MET A 167 -3.00 24.62 -39.29
N ARG A 168 -2.74 23.74 -40.26
CA ARG A 168 -3.34 22.38 -40.34
C ARG A 168 -2.90 21.45 -39.21
N ASP A 169 -1.75 21.72 -38.58
CA ASP A 169 -1.17 20.92 -37.49
C ASP A 169 -1.26 21.63 -36.13
N ASN A 170 -1.80 22.85 -36.10
CA ASN A 170 -1.99 23.59 -34.85
C ASN A 170 -2.95 22.85 -33.91
N LYS A 171 -2.61 22.86 -32.61
CA LYS A 171 -3.51 22.40 -31.54
C LYS A 171 -4.78 23.24 -31.57
N ARG A 172 -5.92 22.59 -31.77
CA ARG A 172 -7.23 23.23 -31.92
C ARG A 172 -8.33 22.26 -31.50
N TYR A 173 -9.53 22.79 -31.29
CA TYR A 173 -10.73 21.97 -31.33
C TYR A 173 -11.01 21.55 -32.76
N LEU A 174 -11.34 20.28 -32.93
CA LEU A 174 -11.84 19.71 -34.17
C LEU A 174 -13.24 19.17 -33.89
N TRP A 175 -14.20 19.58 -34.72
CA TRP A 175 -15.52 18.98 -34.74
C TRP A 175 -15.54 17.88 -35.80
N GLU A 176 -15.65 16.63 -35.39
CA GLU A 176 -16.04 15.55 -36.29
C GLU A 176 -17.55 15.34 -36.14
N LYS A 177 -18.31 15.54 -37.22
CA LYS A 177 -19.71 15.11 -37.25
C LYS A 177 -19.71 13.58 -37.27
N TYR A 178 -20.11 12.94 -36.19
CA TYR A 178 -20.53 11.55 -36.27
C TYR A 178 -21.85 11.52 -37.06
N SER A 179 -21.78 11.09 -38.32
CA SER A 179 -22.94 10.78 -39.17
C SER A 179 -23.57 9.45 -38.76
#